data_AF-K1PQY4-F1
#
_entry.id   AF-K1PQY4-F1
#
_cell.length_a   1.000
_cell.length_b   1.000
_cell.length_c   1.000
_cell.angle_alpha   90.00
_cell.angle_beta   90.00
_cell.angle_gamma   90.00
#
_symmetry.space_group_name_H-M   'P 1'
#
loop_
_entity.id
_entity.type
_entity.pdbx_description
1 polymer ?
#
loop_
_entity_poly.entity_id
_entity_poly.type
_entity_poly.pdbx_seq_one_letter_code
_entity_poly.pdbx_strand_id
1 'polypeptide(L)'
;MEEERETVVSKKANPAQGSSTAKRSCCTFEPDLLPFKLFYFAFFGAIGAVFPFMSLYLKQLGFSPREIGLFAGVRPILGFCSGPLWGSCADRWRMRKYLLVISTVGWVAFIMGIGFVTPPRKVEDKCQSVGLNRSENMPVARNRVLTIEEALPDSYSKLLKNRDWMFDEEDLHRAFIIVFVLIVFGELVQSPTSSLADSGCLEHLGRENMDKYGCQRSWGSLGFGAL
;
A
#
# COMPACT_ATOMS: atom_id res chain seq x y z
N MET A 1 -34.42 60.47 -17.79
CA MET A 1 -33.48 59.47 -17.25
C MET A 1 -33.74 58.18 -18.01
N GLU A 2 -33.55 58.22 -19.33
CA GLU A 2 -32.27 57.94 -20.03
C GLU A 2 -31.88 56.48 -19.80
N GLU A 3 -32.12 55.60 -20.78
CA GLU A 3 -31.19 55.28 -21.90
C GLU A 3 -29.87 54.70 -21.36
N GLU A 4 -29.33 53.58 -21.83
CA GLU A 4 -29.40 53.02 -23.18
C GLU A 4 -28.93 51.55 -23.18
N ARG A 5 -29.46 50.81 -24.14
CA ARG A 5 -29.02 49.50 -24.60
C ARG A 5 -27.91 49.73 -25.62
N GLU A 6 -26.80 48.99 -25.50
CA GLU A 6 -25.82 48.64 -26.54
C GLU A 6 -25.62 49.56 -27.76
N THR A 7 -24.42 50.15 -27.92
CA THR A 7 -23.67 50.08 -29.20
C THR A 7 -22.19 50.47 -29.03
N VAL A 8 -21.33 49.45 -29.12
CA VAL A 8 -20.15 49.37 -30.00
C VAL A 8 -19.55 50.69 -30.51
N VAL A 9 -18.38 51.08 -29.98
CA VAL A 9 -17.30 51.65 -30.82
C VAL A 9 -15.92 51.13 -30.36
N SER A 10 -15.42 50.23 -31.19
CA SER A 10 -14.02 49.83 -31.41
C SER A 10 -12.96 50.89 -31.08
N LYS A 11 -11.92 50.48 -30.33
CA LYS A 11 -10.55 50.98 -30.54
C LYS A 11 -9.52 49.84 -30.51
N LYS A 12 -9.28 49.34 -31.72
CA LYS A 12 -8.01 48.92 -32.34
C LYS A 12 -7.16 47.82 -31.70
N ALA A 13 -7.00 46.76 -32.50
CA ALA A 13 -5.98 45.73 -32.42
C ALA A 13 -4.62 46.17 -33.00
N ASN A 14 -3.60 45.41 -32.57
CA ASN A 14 -2.29 45.07 -33.16
C ASN A 14 -1.06 46.00 -32.97
N PRO A 15 0.18 45.45 -33.02
CA PRO A 15 0.61 44.06 -32.76
C PRO A 15 1.94 43.89 -31.96
N ALA A 16 2.14 42.67 -31.47
CA ALA A 16 3.37 41.90 -31.36
C ALA A 16 4.72 42.57 -31.01
N GLN A 17 5.30 42.15 -29.87
CA GLN A 17 6.66 41.59 -29.68
C GLN A 17 7.11 41.85 -28.23
N GLY A 18 7.62 40.91 -27.45
CA GLY A 18 8.04 39.56 -27.76
C GLY A 18 8.15 38.71 -26.50
N SER A 19 7.99 37.42 -26.74
CA SER A 19 8.50 36.29 -25.97
C SER A 19 9.48 36.62 -24.84
N SER A 20 9.12 36.27 -23.61
CA SER A 20 9.99 35.37 -22.87
C SER A 20 9.15 34.37 -22.09
N THR A 21 9.39 33.11 -22.43
CA THR A 21 9.02 31.91 -21.72
C THR A 21 9.28 32.10 -20.22
N ALA A 22 8.28 32.52 -19.46
CA ALA A 22 8.29 32.40 -18.01
C ALA A 22 8.11 30.91 -17.70
N LYS A 23 9.24 30.19 -17.84
CA LYS A 23 9.45 28.82 -17.43
C LYS A 23 9.06 28.79 -15.95
N ARG A 24 7.80 28.42 -15.66
CA ARG A 24 7.28 28.27 -14.30
C ARG A 24 8.25 27.32 -13.60
N SER A 25 9.03 27.86 -12.67
CA SER A 25 9.98 27.06 -11.92
C SER A 25 9.16 26.02 -11.16
N CYS A 26 9.19 24.78 -11.66
CA CYS A 26 8.49 23.63 -11.10
C CYS A 26 8.99 23.30 -9.68
N CYS A 27 10.06 23.96 -9.24
CA CYS A 27 10.75 23.72 -7.98
C CYS A 27 11.18 25.05 -7.34
N THR A 28 10.25 25.90 -6.91
CA THR A 28 10.59 26.82 -5.82
C THR A 28 10.73 25.98 -4.55
N PHE A 29 11.91 26.06 -3.93
CA PHE A 29 12.19 25.42 -2.65
C PHE A 29 11.45 26.21 -1.56
N GLU A 30 10.17 25.93 -1.38
CA GLU A 30 9.38 26.42 -0.25
C GLU A 30 9.59 25.45 0.93
N PRO A 31 10.38 25.83 1.95
CA PRO A 31 10.67 24.95 3.09
C PRO A 31 9.41 24.58 3.88
N ASP A 32 8.37 25.42 3.83
CA ASP A 32 7.08 25.21 4.51
C ASP A 32 6.27 24.03 3.93
N LEU A 33 6.47 23.71 2.64
CA LEU A 33 5.79 22.58 1.97
C LEU A 33 6.61 21.28 2.01
N LEU A 34 7.87 21.34 2.43
CA LEU A 34 8.76 20.19 2.54
C LEU A 34 8.20 19.06 3.44
N PRO A 35 7.59 19.34 4.61
CA PRO A 35 7.03 18.29 5.47
C PRO A 35 5.95 17.46 4.77
N PHE A 36 5.09 18.12 3.98
CA PHE A 36 4.08 17.42 3.20
C PHE A 36 4.72 16.59 2.07
N LYS A 37 5.83 17.04 1.47
CA LYS A 37 6.47 16.32 0.33
C LYS A 37 7.07 15.03 0.84
N LEU A 38 7.80 15.14 1.94
CA LEU A 38 8.41 14.01 2.63
C LEU A 38 7.34 13.05 3.15
N PHE A 39 6.25 13.56 3.73
CA PHE A 39 5.14 12.72 4.17
C PHE A 39 4.54 11.92 3.01
N TYR A 40 4.18 12.57 1.90
CA TYR A 40 3.60 11.86 0.74
C TYR A 40 4.57 10.83 0.17
N PHE A 41 5.84 11.21 0.00
CA PHE A 41 6.87 10.31 -0.51
C PHE A 41 7.04 9.09 0.41
N ALA A 42 7.20 9.29 1.72
CA ALA A 42 7.42 8.21 2.67
C ALA A 42 6.18 7.33 2.88
N PHE A 43 4.99 7.93 3.00
CA PHE A 43 3.75 7.20 3.23
C PHE A 43 3.38 6.32 2.02
N PHE A 44 3.36 6.89 0.82
CA PHE A 44 3.07 6.12 -0.38
C PHE A 44 4.21 5.16 -0.76
N GLY A 45 5.46 5.50 -0.46
CA GLY A 45 6.58 4.59 -0.61
C GLY A 45 6.51 3.39 0.35
N ALA A 46 6.10 3.60 1.60
CA ALA A 46 5.85 2.51 2.53
C ALA A 46 4.71 1.59 2.04
N ILE A 47 3.64 2.15 1.47
CA ILE A 47 2.56 1.35 0.86
C ILE A 47 3.10 0.56 -0.35
N GLY A 48 3.86 1.21 -1.24
CA GLY A 48 4.47 0.60 -2.43
C GLY A 48 5.40 -0.56 -2.09
N ALA A 49 6.22 -0.42 -1.04
CA ALA A 49 7.07 -1.48 -0.54
C ALA A 49 6.27 -2.61 0.12
N VAL A 50 5.34 -2.30 1.02
CA VAL A 50 4.71 -3.32 1.88
C VAL A 50 3.72 -4.19 1.12
N PHE A 51 2.87 -3.62 0.26
CA PHE A 51 1.74 -4.34 -0.33
C PHE A 51 2.14 -5.54 -1.23
N PRO A 52 3.14 -5.42 -2.11
CA PRO A 52 3.62 -6.54 -2.92
C PRO A 52 4.14 -7.70 -2.07
N PHE A 53 4.96 -7.41 -1.06
CA PHE A 53 5.57 -8.42 -0.19
C PHE A 53 4.60 -8.98 0.85
N MET A 54 3.57 -8.23 1.24
CA MET A 54 2.57 -8.68 2.22
C MET A 54 1.87 -9.97 1.76
N SER A 55 1.48 -10.04 0.49
CA SER A 55 0.85 -11.25 -0.06
C SER A 55 1.76 -12.48 -0.01
N LEU A 56 3.07 -12.29 -0.25
CA LEU A 56 4.07 -13.33 -0.18
C LEU A 56 4.36 -13.75 1.27
N TYR A 57 4.46 -12.77 2.18
CA TYR A 57 4.67 -13.01 3.61
C TYR A 57 3.53 -13.86 4.20
N LEU A 58 2.28 -13.53 3.88
CA LEU A 58 1.10 -14.31 4.29
C LEU A 58 1.12 -15.75 3.72
N LYS A 59 1.62 -15.92 2.49
CA LYS A 59 1.82 -17.26 1.91
C LYS A 59 2.89 -18.06 2.66
N GLN A 60 3.98 -17.39 3.06
CA GLN A 60 5.07 -17.99 3.83
C GLN A 60 4.62 -18.41 5.24
N LEU A 61 3.70 -17.66 5.86
CA LEU A 61 3.09 -18.00 7.14
C LEU A 61 2.25 -19.30 7.11
N GLY A 62 1.84 -19.78 5.94
CA GLY A 62 1.01 -20.98 5.85
C GLY A 62 -0.37 -20.74 5.27
N PHE A 63 -0.81 -19.47 5.17
CA PHE A 63 -2.19 -19.16 4.79
C PHE A 63 -2.55 -19.63 3.38
N SER A 64 -3.79 -20.08 3.26
CA SER A 64 -4.39 -20.49 2.02
C SER A 64 -4.65 -19.29 1.10
N PRO A 65 -4.57 -19.43 -0.24
CA PRO A 65 -4.93 -18.35 -1.16
C PRO A 65 -6.33 -17.76 -0.94
N ARG A 66 -7.27 -18.56 -0.41
CA ARG A 66 -8.64 -18.12 -0.08
C ARG A 66 -8.64 -17.14 1.09
N GLU A 67 -7.84 -17.41 2.12
CA GLU A 67 -7.69 -16.57 3.32
C GLU A 67 -6.96 -15.26 2.97
N ILE A 68 -5.91 -15.34 2.15
CA ILE A 68 -5.21 -14.17 1.63
C ILE A 68 -6.15 -13.30 0.79
N GLY A 69 -7.00 -13.94 -0.04
CA GLY A 69 -8.04 -13.26 -0.79
C GLY A 69 -9.08 -12.56 0.11
N LEU A 70 -9.44 -13.18 1.24
CA LEU A 70 -10.32 -12.56 2.24
C LEU A 70 -9.67 -11.31 2.85
N PHE A 71 -8.38 -11.37 3.22
CA PHE A 71 -7.65 -10.20 3.71
C PHE A 71 -7.59 -9.08 2.67
N ALA A 72 -7.40 -9.40 1.39
CA ALA A 72 -7.41 -8.39 0.33
C ALA A 72 -8.82 -7.78 0.12
N GLY A 73 -9.87 -8.60 0.21
CA GLY A 73 -11.26 -8.17 0.00
C GLY A 73 -11.87 -7.38 1.15
N VAL A 74 -11.48 -7.64 2.40
CA VAL A 74 -12.04 -6.95 3.57
C VAL A 74 -11.56 -5.48 3.67
N ARG A 75 -10.34 -5.20 3.22
CA ARG A 75 -9.73 -3.86 3.30
C ARG A 75 -10.56 -2.75 2.64
N PRO A 76 -10.98 -2.85 1.37
CA PRO A 76 -11.79 -1.80 0.75
C PRO A 76 -13.17 -1.62 1.43
N ILE A 77 -13.76 -2.69 1.96
CA ILE A 77 -15.03 -2.62 2.70
C ILE A 77 -14.84 -1.81 3.98
N LEU A 78 -13.79 -2.10 4.74
CA LEU A 78 -13.45 -1.37 5.96
C LEU A 78 -13.09 0.09 5.66
N GLY A 79 -12.31 0.34 4.60
CA GLY A 79 -11.99 1.69 4.14
C GLY A 79 -13.24 2.50 3.82
N PHE A 80 -14.21 1.91 3.11
CA PHE A 80 -15.46 2.54 2.77
C PHE A 80 -16.31 2.90 4.01
N CYS A 81 -16.42 1.98 4.98
CA CYS A 81 -17.19 2.23 6.19
C CYS A 81 -16.50 3.21 7.15
N SER A 82 -15.18 3.17 7.24
CA SER A 82 -14.39 3.98 8.17
C SER A 82 -14.23 5.43 7.70
N GLY A 83 -14.18 5.69 6.39
CA GLY A 83 -14.03 7.03 5.82
C GLY A 83 -15.03 8.05 6.39
N PRO A 84 -16.35 7.81 6.31
CA PRO A 84 -17.37 8.71 6.85
C PRO A 84 -17.29 8.87 8.37
N LEU A 85 -17.01 7.78 9.10
CA LEU A 85 -16.93 7.80 10.57
C LEU A 85 -15.81 8.71 11.05
N TRP A 86 -14.60 8.55 10.50
CA TRP A 86 -13.47 9.39 10.88
C TRP A 86 -13.58 10.81 10.34
N GLY A 87 -14.16 11.02 9.16
CA GLY A 87 -14.44 12.36 8.63
C GLY A 87 -15.33 13.16 9.57
N SER A 88 -16.45 12.57 10.02
CA SER A 88 -17.36 13.21 10.98
C SER A 88 -16.68 13.51 12.33
N CYS A 89 -15.88 12.57 12.83
CA CYS A 89 -15.10 12.75 14.06
C CYS A 89 -14.05 13.87 13.93
N ALA A 90 -13.33 13.93 12.81
CA ALA A 90 -12.28 14.93 12.58
C ALA A 90 -12.85 16.35 12.52
N ASP A 91 -14.02 16.52 11.92
CA ASP A 91 -14.68 17.82 11.81
C ASP A 91 -15.25 18.29 13.14
N ARG A 92 -15.80 17.38 13.95
CA ARG A 92 -16.39 17.74 15.25
C ARG A 92 -15.34 18.13 16.30
N TRP A 93 -14.17 17.49 16.28
CA TRP A 93 -13.12 17.77 17.27
C TRP A 93 -12.09 18.81 16.85
N ARG A 94 -12.05 19.25 15.58
CA ARG A 94 -11.02 20.17 15.03
C ARG A 94 -9.57 19.71 15.28
N MET A 95 -9.36 18.42 15.56
CA MET A 95 -8.05 17.82 15.88
C MET A 95 -7.39 17.14 14.68
N ARG A 96 -7.52 17.71 13.47
CA ARG A 96 -7.07 17.09 12.21
C ARG A 96 -5.58 16.70 12.22
N LYS A 97 -4.73 17.57 12.77
CA LYS A 97 -3.27 17.33 12.88
C LYS A 97 -2.95 16.13 13.79
N TYR A 98 -3.59 16.05 14.95
CA TYR A 98 -3.38 14.94 15.89
C TYR A 98 -3.91 13.62 15.32
N LEU A 99 -5.09 13.64 14.69
CA LEU A 99 -5.65 12.45 14.04
C LEU A 99 -4.74 11.92 12.94
N LEU A 100 -4.14 12.79 12.12
CA LEU A 100 -3.19 12.39 11.07
C LEU A 100 -1.96 11.68 11.67
N VAL A 101 -1.39 12.23 12.74
CA VAL A 101 -0.21 11.64 13.39
C VAL A 101 -0.57 10.30 14.05
N ILE A 102 -1.68 10.25 14.78
CA ILE A 102 -2.15 9.02 15.45
C ILE A 102 -2.46 7.92 14.42
N SER A 103 -3.13 8.25 13.32
CA SER A 103 -3.47 7.29 12.26
C SER A 103 -2.23 6.75 11.57
N THR A 104 -1.25 7.61 11.29
CA THR A 104 0.02 7.21 10.65
C THR A 104 0.86 6.33 11.58
N VAL A 105 1.02 6.72 12.85
CA VAL A 105 1.78 5.94 13.83
C VAL A 105 1.09 4.61 14.12
N GLY A 106 -0.24 4.62 14.27
CA GLY A 106 -1.04 3.42 14.43
C GLY A 106 -0.84 2.45 13.27
N TRP A 107 -0.91 2.93 12.03
CA TRP A 107 -0.67 2.09 10.85
C TRP A 107 0.71 1.41 10.88
N VAL A 108 1.77 2.16 11.17
CA VAL A 108 3.13 1.60 11.30
C VAL A 108 3.19 0.56 12.42
N ALA A 109 2.57 0.82 13.56
CA ALA A 109 2.51 -0.13 14.68
C ALA A 109 1.77 -1.43 14.31
N PHE A 110 0.67 -1.35 13.56
CA PHE A 110 -0.06 -2.54 13.10
C PHE A 110 0.73 -3.34 12.06
N ILE A 111 1.36 -2.68 11.09
CA ILE A 111 2.23 -3.35 10.10
C ILE A 111 3.42 -4.02 10.80
N MET A 112 4.03 -3.34 11.76
CA MET A 112 5.10 -3.90 12.57
C MET A 112 4.60 -5.10 13.39
N GLY A 113 3.43 -5.00 14.03
CA GLY A 113 2.80 -6.09 14.77
C GLY A 113 2.53 -7.34 13.93
N ILE A 114 2.15 -7.17 12.66
CA ILE A 114 2.01 -8.29 11.72
C ILE A 114 3.36 -8.99 11.53
N GLY A 115 4.47 -8.24 11.47
CA GLY A 115 5.82 -8.82 11.33
C GLY A 115 6.28 -9.66 12.53
N PHE A 116 5.73 -9.44 13.72
CA PHE A 116 6.01 -10.26 14.91
C PHE A 116 5.22 -11.56 14.96
N VAL A 117 4.26 -11.77 14.06
CA VAL A 117 3.52 -13.03 13.99
C VAL A 117 4.49 -14.13 13.57
N THR A 118 4.75 -15.05 14.51
CA THR A 118 5.66 -16.17 14.27
C THR A 118 5.04 -17.19 13.32
N PRO A 119 5.83 -17.82 12.44
CA PRO A 119 5.33 -18.87 11.57
C PRO A 119 4.87 -20.08 12.40
N PRO A 120 3.63 -20.58 12.20
CA PRO A 120 3.08 -21.73 12.92
C PRO A 120 3.71 -23.04 12.43
N ARG A 121 4.99 -23.26 12.74
CA ARG A 121 5.71 -24.48 12.34
C ARG A 121 5.46 -25.59 13.35
N LYS A 122 5.14 -26.78 12.87
CA LYS A 122 5.22 -27.99 13.70
C LYS A 122 6.66 -28.20 14.13
N VAL A 123 6.94 -28.01 15.42
CA VAL A 123 8.23 -28.33 16.05
C VAL A 123 8.20 -29.80 16.48
N GLU A 124 8.01 -30.69 15.52
CA GLU A 124 8.18 -32.12 15.75
C GLU A 124 9.56 -32.48 15.21
N ASP A 125 10.54 -32.62 16.12
CA ASP A 125 11.97 -32.88 15.86
C ASP A 125 12.27 -34.18 15.08
N LYS A 126 11.25 -34.88 14.58
CA LYS A 126 11.40 -36.04 13.72
C LYS A 126 11.26 -35.61 12.27
N CYS A 127 12.39 -35.25 11.65
CA CYS A 127 12.50 -35.27 10.19
C CYS A 127 11.92 -36.60 9.69
N GLN A 128 10.84 -36.54 8.90
CA GLN A 128 10.32 -37.73 8.25
C GLN A 128 11.44 -38.24 7.34
N SER A 129 12.11 -39.33 7.74
CA SER A 129 13.18 -39.93 6.96
C SER A 129 12.56 -40.50 5.71
N VAL A 130 12.52 -39.70 4.65
CA VAL A 130 12.17 -40.17 3.32
C VAL A 130 13.33 -41.07 2.92
N GLY A 131 13.14 -42.39 3.04
CA GLY A 131 14.18 -43.40 2.90
C GLY A 131 14.80 -43.45 1.50
N LEU A 132 15.59 -42.42 1.15
CA LEU A 132 16.38 -42.33 -0.06
C LEU A 132 17.61 -43.22 0.07
N ASN A 133 17.40 -44.52 0.07
CA ASN A 133 18.49 -45.49 0.02
C ASN A 133 18.86 -45.88 -1.42
N ARG A 134 18.36 -45.13 -2.42
CA ARG A 134 18.48 -45.44 -3.83
C ARG A 134 18.92 -44.21 -4.62
N SER A 135 20.18 -44.20 -5.05
CA SER A 135 20.70 -43.29 -6.06
C SER A 135 20.57 -43.98 -7.42
N GLU A 136 19.57 -43.60 -8.22
CA GLU A 136 19.52 -44.04 -9.62
C GLU A 136 20.14 -42.96 -10.52
N ASN A 137 21.07 -43.37 -11.38
CA ASN A 137 21.66 -42.48 -12.37
C ASN A 137 20.59 -42.16 -13.42
N MET A 138 20.07 -40.94 -13.42
CA MET A 138 19.09 -40.50 -14.42
C MET A 138 19.81 -40.02 -15.69
N PRO A 139 19.60 -40.64 -16.86
CA PRO A 139 20.21 -40.20 -18.11
C PRO A 139 19.57 -38.88 -18.56
N VAL A 140 20.26 -37.76 -18.34
CA VAL A 140 19.84 -36.44 -18.83
C VAL A 140 20.20 -36.32 -20.31
N ALA A 141 19.21 -36.40 -21.20
CA ALA A 141 19.43 -36.12 -22.62
C ALA A 141 19.88 -34.66 -22.79
N ARG A 142 20.92 -34.41 -23.61
CA ARG A 142 21.62 -33.12 -23.79
C ARG A 142 20.72 -31.91 -24.11
N ASN A 143 19.46 -32.13 -24.50
CA ASN A 143 18.48 -31.11 -24.89
C ASN A 143 17.16 -31.14 -24.08
N ARG A 144 17.08 -31.92 -22.99
CA ARG A 144 15.92 -31.89 -22.09
C ARG A 144 16.26 -31.17 -20.79
N VAL A 145 15.47 -30.14 -20.47
CA VAL A 145 15.43 -29.56 -19.12
C VAL A 145 14.70 -30.56 -18.24
N LEU A 146 15.41 -31.10 -17.25
CA LEU A 146 14.87 -32.08 -16.34
C LEU A 146 13.93 -31.37 -15.36
N THR A 147 12.63 -31.67 -15.46
CA THR A 147 11.62 -31.04 -14.59
C THR A 147 11.66 -31.66 -13.20
N ILE A 148 11.36 -30.88 -12.15
CA ILE A 148 11.37 -31.37 -10.76
C ILE A 148 10.39 -32.54 -10.58
N GLU A 149 9.31 -32.61 -11.36
CA GLU A 149 8.36 -33.74 -11.32
C GLU A 149 8.92 -35.03 -11.95
N GLU A 150 9.77 -34.95 -12.98
CA GLU A 150 10.46 -36.13 -13.53
C GLU A 150 11.63 -36.58 -12.65
N ALA A 151 12.26 -35.64 -11.94
CA ALA A 151 13.42 -35.89 -11.08
C ALA A 151 13.07 -36.58 -9.75
N LEU A 152 11.82 -36.42 -9.29
CA LEU A 152 11.43 -36.65 -7.90
C LEU A 152 10.35 -37.75 -7.82
N PRO A 153 10.48 -38.75 -6.92
CA PRO A 153 9.46 -39.79 -6.76
C PRO A 153 8.06 -39.23 -6.45
N ASP A 154 6.99 -39.92 -6.87
CA ASP A 154 5.58 -39.54 -6.63
C ASP A 154 5.24 -39.24 -5.15
N SER A 155 6.00 -39.80 -4.22
CA SER A 155 5.86 -39.50 -2.78
C SER A 155 6.13 -38.03 -2.47
N TYR A 156 7.06 -37.40 -3.17
CA TYR A 156 7.42 -36.01 -2.94
C TYR A 156 6.47 -35.04 -3.63
N SER A 157 5.97 -35.36 -4.82
CA SER A 157 4.95 -34.53 -5.47
C SER A 157 3.69 -34.44 -4.59
N LYS A 158 3.32 -35.52 -3.90
CA LYS A 158 2.24 -35.50 -2.89
C LYS A 158 2.56 -34.65 -1.66
N LEU A 159 3.80 -34.68 -1.15
CA LEU A 159 4.23 -33.84 -0.03
C LEU A 159 4.40 -32.36 -0.41
N LEU A 160 4.77 -32.06 -1.65
CA LEU A 160 4.82 -30.68 -2.17
C LEU A 160 3.41 -30.14 -2.43
N LYS A 161 2.48 -31.02 -2.80
CA LYS A 161 1.09 -30.67 -3.08
C LYS A 161 0.27 -30.46 -1.80
N ASN A 162 0.57 -31.19 -0.73
CA ASN A 162 -0.09 -31.01 0.55
C ASN A 162 0.83 -30.32 1.58
N ARG A 163 0.48 -29.12 2.06
CA ARG A 163 1.26 -28.38 3.07
C ARG A 163 0.89 -28.73 4.51
N ASP A 164 -0.15 -29.54 4.73
CA ASP A 164 -0.69 -29.87 6.06
C ASP A 164 0.32 -30.56 6.99
N TRP A 165 1.37 -31.17 6.44
CA TRP A 165 2.45 -31.79 7.23
C TRP A 165 3.39 -30.76 7.86
N MET A 166 3.42 -29.51 7.37
CA MET A 166 4.36 -28.48 7.82
C MET A 166 3.77 -27.57 8.92
N PHE A 167 2.45 -27.39 8.94
CA PHE A 167 1.74 -26.48 9.82
C PHE A 167 0.75 -27.24 10.70
N ASP A 168 0.57 -26.80 11.95
CA ASP A 168 -0.54 -27.26 12.80
C ASP A 168 -1.79 -26.44 12.47
N GLU A 169 -2.93 -27.09 12.32
CA GLU A 169 -4.21 -26.43 12.01
C GLU A 169 -4.60 -25.46 13.14
N GLU A 170 -4.35 -25.83 14.41
CA GLU A 170 -4.67 -24.95 15.54
C GLU A 170 -3.81 -23.68 15.53
N ASP A 171 -2.49 -23.83 15.35
CA ASP A 171 -1.58 -22.68 15.34
C ASP A 171 -1.77 -21.80 14.11
N LEU A 172 -2.11 -22.40 12.96
CA LEU A 172 -2.46 -21.67 11.75
C LEU A 172 -3.74 -20.86 11.96
N HIS A 173 -4.76 -21.43 12.61
CA HIS A 173 -5.99 -20.71 12.92
C HIS A 173 -5.75 -19.57 13.91
N ARG A 174 -4.93 -19.77 14.94
CA ARG A 174 -4.53 -18.70 15.88
C ARG A 174 -3.81 -17.58 15.16
N ALA A 175 -2.83 -17.90 14.30
CA ALA A 175 -2.12 -16.92 13.51
C ALA A 175 -3.07 -16.16 12.56
N PHE A 176 -4.00 -16.86 11.92
CA PHE A 176 -5.02 -16.26 11.06
C PHE A 176 -5.86 -15.23 11.81
N ILE A 177 -6.37 -15.58 12.99
CA ILE A 177 -7.20 -14.67 13.79
C ILE A 177 -6.39 -13.43 14.24
N ILE A 178 -5.15 -13.62 14.70
CA ILE A 178 -4.28 -12.51 15.11
C ILE A 178 -4.05 -11.56 13.92
N VAL A 179 -3.67 -12.09 12.76
CA VAL A 179 -3.43 -11.31 11.54
C VAL A 179 -4.71 -10.63 11.07
N PHE A 180 -5.85 -11.33 11.10
CA PHE A 180 -7.15 -10.78 10.71
C PHE A 180 -7.51 -9.57 11.57
N VAL A 181 -7.38 -9.69 12.90
CA VAL A 181 -7.61 -8.61 13.85
C VAL A 181 -6.68 -7.43 13.58
N LEU A 182 -5.37 -7.69 13.40
CA LEU A 182 -4.40 -6.63 13.09
C LEU A 182 -4.70 -5.92 11.78
N ILE A 183 -5.13 -6.65 10.74
CA ILE A 183 -5.52 -6.06 9.45
C ILE A 183 -6.79 -5.22 9.60
N VAL A 184 -7.81 -5.74 10.30
CA VAL A 184 -9.08 -5.02 10.49
C VAL A 184 -8.85 -3.71 11.24
N PHE A 185 -8.21 -3.76 12.40
CA PHE A 185 -7.93 -2.55 13.19
C PHE A 185 -6.93 -1.63 12.48
N GLY A 186 -5.92 -2.20 11.82
CA GLY A 186 -4.95 -1.44 11.04
C GLY A 186 -5.60 -0.65 9.90
N GLU A 187 -6.52 -1.26 9.15
CA GLU A 187 -7.23 -0.59 8.06
C GLU A 187 -8.18 0.49 8.58
N LEU A 188 -8.91 0.22 9.66
CA LEU A 188 -9.79 1.19 10.31
C LEU A 188 -9.01 2.43 10.77
N VAL A 189 -7.82 2.25 11.33
CA VAL A 189 -6.97 3.36 11.80
C VAL A 189 -6.27 4.07 10.64
N GLN A 190 -5.83 3.34 9.61
CA GLN A 190 -5.12 3.92 8.46
C GLN A 190 -6.06 4.74 7.56
N SER A 191 -7.31 4.34 7.40
CA SER A 191 -8.29 4.91 6.45
C SER A 191 -8.31 6.45 6.34
N PRO A 192 -8.41 7.23 7.44
CA PRO A 192 -8.47 8.69 7.33
C PRO A 192 -7.13 9.36 6.98
N THR A 193 -6.01 8.65 7.02
CA THR A 193 -4.65 9.24 6.91
C THR A 193 -4.45 9.99 5.59
N SER A 194 -4.85 9.40 4.47
CA SER A 194 -4.69 10.02 3.14
C SER A 194 -5.60 11.25 2.99
N SER A 195 -6.86 11.15 3.38
CA SER A 195 -7.82 12.25 3.32
C SER A 195 -7.45 13.40 4.24
N LEU A 196 -6.92 13.11 5.44
CA LEU A 196 -6.45 14.13 6.38
C LEU A 196 -5.16 14.81 5.89
N ALA A 197 -4.25 14.06 5.27
CA ALA A 197 -3.05 14.64 4.66
C ALA A 197 -3.40 15.59 3.51
N ASP A 198 -4.32 15.18 2.64
CA ASP A 198 -4.82 16.01 1.53
C ASP A 198 -5.53 17.27 2.07
N SER A 199 -6.38 17.12 3.08
CA SER A 199 -7.07 18.25 3.72
C SER A 199 -6.08 19.21 4.40
N GLY A 200 -5.10 18.68 5.14
CA GLY A 200 -4.08 19.48 5.82
C GLY A 200 -3.15 20.21 4.84
N CYS A 201 -2.82 19.58 3.71
CA CYS A 201 -2.06 20.20 2.64
C CYS A 201 -2.84 21.34 1.98
N LEU A 202 -4.10 21.12 1.62
CA LEU A 202 -4.95 22.15 1.01
C LEU A 202 -5.21 23.33 1.95
N GLU A 203 -5.42 23.05 3.24
CA GLU A 203 -5.59 24.09 4.28
C GLU A 203 -4.32 24.95 4.42
N HIS A 204 -3.14 24.34 4.28
CA HIS A 204 -1.85 25.06 4.34
C HIS A 204 -1.54 25.87 3.08
N LEU A 205 -1.84 25.36 1.88
CA LEU A 205 -1.64 26.09 0.62
C LEU A 205 -2.57 27.31 0.49
N GLY A 206 -3.75 27.25 1.09
CA GLY A 206 -4.78 28.27 0.96
C GLY A 206 -5.39 28.30 -0.45
N ARG A 207 -6.37 29.20 -0.64
CA ARG A 207 -7.17 29.27 -1.88
C ARG A 207 -6.37 29.84 -3.07
N GLU A 208 -5.28 30.54 -2.80
CA GLU A 208 -4.47 31.25 -3.79
C GLU A 208 -3.45 30.33 -4.48
N ASN A 209 -2.91 29.33 -3.79
CA ASN A 209 -1.88 28.42 -4.30
C ASN A 209 -2.41 27.00 -4.59
N MET A 210 -3.71 26.85 -4.85
CA MET A 210 -4.32 25.53 -5.11
C MET A 210 -3.72 24.82 -6.33
N ASP A 211 -3.18 25.57 -7.28
CA ASP A 211 -2.49 25.06 -8.47
C ASP A 211 -1.23 24.23 -8.11
N LYS A 212 -0.60 24.51 -6.97
CA LYS A 212 0.58 23.79 -6.48
C LYS A 212 0.24 22.42 -5.87
N TYR A 213 -1.03 22.14 -5.53
CA TYR A 213 -1.43 20.88 -4.89
C TYR A 213 -1.06 19.65 -5.74
N GLY A 214 -1.24 19.71 -7.06
CA GLY A 214 -0.88 18.59 -7.94
C GLY A 214 0.62 18.26 -7.91
N CYS A 215 1.47 19.30 -7.87
CA CYS A 215 2.92 19.15 -7.73
C CYS A 215 3.29 18.55 -6.36
N GLN A 216 2.52 18.87 -5.32
CA GLN A 216 2.71 18.33 -3.99
C GLN A 216 2.31 16.85 -3.91
N ARG A 217 1.17 16.51 -4.50
CA ARG A 217 0.61 15.15 -4.49
C ARG A 217 1.41 14.17 -5.35
N SER A 218 2.07 14.65 -6.41
CA SER A 218 2.90 13.82 -7.30
C SER A 218 4.09 13.16 -6.61
N TRP A 219 4.58 13.74 -5.50
CA TRP A 219 5.60 13.10 -4.65
C TRP A 219 5.14 11.77 -4.08
N GLY A 220 3.83 11.57 -3.89
CA GLY A 220 3.29 10.28 -3.50
C GLY A 220 3.47 9.21 -4.59
N SER A 221 3.27 9.57 -5.86
CA SER A 221 3.52 8.66 -6.98
C SER A 221 5.01 8.33 -7.12
N LEU A 222 5.89 9.32 -6.92
CA LEU A 222 7.33 9.09 -6.87
C LEU A 222 7.71 8.14 -5.74
N GLY A 223 7.15 8.34 -4.54
CA GLY A 223 7.36 7.44 -3.41
C GLY A 223 6.92 6.01 -3.71
N PHE A 224 5.70 5.84 -4.21
CA PHE A 224 5.13 4.53 -4.54
C PHE A 224 5.95 3.76 -5.59
N GLY A 225 6.52 4.44 -6.58
CA GLY A 225 7.32 3.81 -7.64
C GLY A 225 8.80 3.65 -7.32
N ALA A 226 9.31 4.32 -6.28
CA ALA A 226 10.73 4.27 -5.91
C ALA A 226 11.10 3.07 -5.02
N LEU A 227 10.12 2.47 -4.35
CA LEU A 227 10.27 1.38 -3.38
C LEU A 227 9.42 0.18 -3.78
#